data_AF-A0A5U9I550-F1
#
_entry.id   AF-A0A5U9I550-F1
#
_cell.length_a   1.000
_cell.length_b   1.000
_cell.length_c   1.000
_cell.angle_alpha   90.00
_cell.angle_beta   90.00
_cell.angle_gamma   90.00
#
_symmetry.space_group_name_H-M   'P 1'
#
loop_
_entity.id
_entity.type
_entity.pdbx_description
1 polymer ?
#
loop_
_entity_poly.entity_id
_entity_poly.type
_entity_poly.pdbx_seq_one_letter_code
_entity_poly.pdbx_strand_id
1 'polypeptide(L)'
;MHKYLSVVKKHRVPLSDAAVDLLKDLPRLKDNNHVFPAPRAETLSDMSLLAVLKRMGYIDLTQHGFRSTFREWAGEATDYQREVIEHALAHQLADKAEAAYQRGTLWHKRVALMDDWTGYSTANS
;
A
#
# COMPACT_ATOMS: atom_id res chain seq x y z
N MET A 1 -17.51 9.28 -30.41
CA MET A 1 -16.17 8.78 -30.07
C MET A 1 -16.28 7.94 -28.79
N HIS A 2 -16.43 6.62 -28.92
CA HIS A 2 -16.62 5.73 -27.77
C HIS A 2 -15.26 5.44 -27.10
N LYS A 3 -15.02 6.03 -25.93
CA LYS A 3 -13.89 5.70 -25.07
C LYS A 3 -14.18 4.34 -24.44
N TYR A 4 -13.42 3.32 -24.80
CA TYR A 4 -13.40 2.06 -24.05
C TYR A 4 -12.94 2.37 -22.62
N LEU A 5 -13.85 2.25 -21.66
CA LEU A 5 -13.50 2.26 -20.24
C LEU A 5 -12.67 1.01 -19.98
N SER A 6 -11.39 1.20 -19.65
CA SER A 6 -10.57 0.10 -19.15
C SER A 6 -11.19 -0.39 -17.84
N VAL A 7 -11.53 -1.67 -17.78
CA VAL A 7 -12.01 -2.29 -16.55
C VAL A 7 -10.85 -2.31 -15.56
N VAL A 8 -10.88 -1.42 -14.56
CA VAL A 8 -9.91 -1.43 -13.47
C VAL A 8 -10.17 -2.66 -12.62
N LYS A 9 -9.28 -3.66 -12.71
CA LYS A 9 -9.36 -4.88 -11.89
C LYS A 9 -9.22 -4.49 -10.42
N LYS A 10 -10.22 -4.83 -9.59
CA LYS A 10 -10.21 -4.54 -8.15
C LYS A 10 -8.98 -5.19 -7.51
N HIS A 11 -8.05 -4.37 -7.01
CA HIS A 11 -6.89 -4.84 -6.28
C HIS A 11 -7.24 -5.00 -4.80
N ARG A 12 -6.84 -6.12 -4.19
CA ARG A 12 -7.01 -6.38 -2.75
C ARG A 12 -5.64 -6.44 -2.10
N VAL A 13 -5.47 -5.78 -0.95
CA VAL A 13 -4.25 -5.80 -0.13
C VAL A 13 -4.60 -6.44 1.21
N PRO A 14 -3.89 -7.49 1.67
CA PRO A 14 -4.06 -7.99 3.02
C PRO A 14 -3.52 -6.96 4.02
N LEU A 15 -4.22 -6.78 5.13
CA LEU A 15 -3.80 -5.92 6.24
C LEU A 15 -3.44 -6.82 7.40
N SER A 16 -2.33 -6.50 8.08
CA SER A 16 -1.97 -7.12 9.36
C SER A 16 -2.91 -6.64 10.47
N ASP A 17 -2.94 -7.36 11.58
CA ASP A 17 -3.76 -6.99 12.74
C ASP A 17 -3.42 -5.59 13.26
N ALA A 18 -2.12 -5.25 13.33
CA ALA A 18 -1.69 -3.92 13.77
C ALA A 18 -2.17 -2.80 12.82
N ALA A 19 -2.16 -3.04 11.50
CA ALA A 19 -2.71 -2.08 10.54
C ALA A 19 -4.23 -1.94 10.70
N VAL A 20 -4.94 -3.05 10.93
CA VAL A 20 -6.38 -3.04 11.18
C VAL A 20 -6.72 -2.26 12.46
N ASP A 21 -5.96 -2.45 13.53
CA ASP A 21 -6.19 -1.76 14.80
C ASP A 21 -5.91 -0.26 14.68
N LEU A 22 -4.83 0.14 14.00
CA LEU A 22 -4.58 1.55 13.67
C LEU A 22 -5.77 2.17 12.92
N LEU A 23 -6.36 1.45 11.95
CA LEU A 23 -7.51 1.95 11.18
C LEU A 23 -8.80 2.03 12.00
N LYS A 24 -8.97 1.20 13.03
CA LYS A 24 -10.11 1.25 13.95
C LYS A 24 -10.02 2.45 14.89
N ASP A 25 -8.80 2.81 15.30
CA ASP A 25 -8.53 3.92 16.22
C ASP A 25 -8.63 5.31 15.57
N LEU A 26 -8.70 5.36 14.23
CA LEU A 26 -8.88 6.62 13.51
C LEU A 26 -10.22 7.29 13.86
N PRO A 27 -10.22 8.62 14.09
CA PRO A 27 -11.46 9.36 14.32
C PRO A 27 -12.38 9.28 13.10
N ARG A 28 -13.67 9.05 13.35
CA ARG A 28 -14.71 9.02 12.31
C ARG A 28 -15.43 10.36 12.25
N LEU A 29 -15.60 10.90 11.05
CA LEU A 29 -16.45 12.07 10.83
C LEU A 29 -17.87 11.59 10.51
N LYS A 30 -18.86 12.23 11.13
CA LYS A 30 -20.28 11.96 10.86
C LYS A 30 -20.56 12.20 9.37
N ASP A 31 -21.37 11.32 8.77
CA ASP A 31 -21.80 11.39 7.36
C ASP A 31 -20.65 11.40 6.34
N ASN A 32 -19.49 10.81 6.69
CA ASN A 32 -18.31 10.69 5.83
C ASN A 32 -17.83 9.22 5.75
N ASN A 33 -17.72 8.68 4.53
CA ASN A 33 -17.34 7.29 4.28
C ASN A 33 -15.84 7.08 4.02
N HIS A 34 -15.01 8.12 4.10
CA HIS A 34 -13.57 8.02 3.88
C HIS A 34 -12.84 7.50 5.12
N VAL A 35 -11.86 6.62 4.89
CA VAL A 35 -10.97 6.12 5.96
C VAL A 35 -10.08 7.25 6.50
N PHE A 36 -9.57 8.11 5.60
CA PHE A 36 -8.76 9.27 5.94
C PHE A 36 -9.47 10.55 5.47
N PRO A 37 -10.38 11.12 6.28
CA PRO A 37 -11.14 12.30 5.89
C PRO A 37 -10.26 13.56 5.97
N ALA A 38 -10.46 14.50 5.03
CA ALA A 38 -9.88 15.83 5.13
C ALA A 38 -10.84 16.78 5.87
N PRO A 39 -10.37 17.65 6.80
CA PRO A 39 -11.26 18.55 7.53
C PRO A 39 -12.02 19.56 6.68
N ARG A 40 -11.51 19.87 5.48
CA ARG A 40 -12.04 20.91 4.57
C ARG A 40 -12.25 20.42 3.14
N ALA A 41 -12.11 19.11 2.90
CA ALA A 41 -12.25 18.50 1.57
C ALA A 41 -12.79 17.07 1.72
N GLU A 42 -13.20 16.47 0.61
CA GLU A 42 -13.69 15.08 0.60
C GLU A 42 -12.56 14.08 0.90
N THR A 43 -11.36 14.30 0.33
CA THR A 43 -10.18 13.42 0.48
C THR A 43 -8.91 14.20 0.84
N LEU A 44 -7.93 13.51 1.44
CA LEU A 44 -6.59 14.05 1.64
C LEU A 44 -5.88 14.27 0.31
N SER A 45 -5.15 15.38 0.21
CA SER A 45 -4.23 15.66 -0.90
C SER A 45 -2.84 15.09 -0.63
N ASP A 46 -2.06 14.85 -1.68
CA ASP A 46 -0.63 14.50 -1.56
C ASP A 46 0.14 15.51 -0.70
N MET A 47 -0.20 16.80 -0.83
CA MET A 47 0.39 17.87 -0.02
C MET A 47 0.12 17.69 1.48
N SER A 48 -0.98 17.04 1.86
CA SER A 48 -1.30 16.76 3.26
C SER A 48 -0.29 15.77 3.86
N LEU A 49 0.08 14.72 3.11
CA LEU A 49 1.08 13.74 3.52
C LEU A 49 2.49 14.37 3.59
N LEU A 50 2.87 15.16 2.58
CA LEU A 50 4.13 15.89 2.59
C LEU A 50 4.23 16.86 3.79
N ALA A 51 3.13 17.53 4.15
CA ALA A 51 3.11 18.41 5.30
C ALA A 51 3.31 17.67 6.63
N VAL A 52 2.82 16.42 6.75
CA VAL A 52 3.08 15.57 7.93
C VAL A 52 4.57 15.26 8.03
N LEU A 53 5.19 14.77 6.94
CA LEU A 53 6.62 14.45 6.89
C LEU A 53 7.49 15.65 7.29
N LYS A 54 7.19 16.83 6.74
CA LYS A 54 7.90 18.08 7.09
C LYS A 54 7.77 18.44 8.57
N ARG A 55 6.59 18.27 9.18
CA ARG A 55 6.40 18.51 10.63
C ARG A 55 7.18 17.53 11.50
N MET A 56 7.41 16.31 11.01
CA MET A 56 8.27 15.33 11.67
C MET A 56 9.77 15.58 11.44
N GLY A 57 10.14 16.62 10.70
CA GLY A 57 11.54 16.95 10.38
C GLY A 57 12.08 16.29 9.11
N TYR A 58 11.27 15.52 8.39
CA TYR A 58 11.67 14.88 7.14
C TYR A 58 11.34 15.77 5.94
N ILE A 59 12.30 16.58 5.52
CA ILE A 59 12.11 17.54 4.42
C ILE A 59 12.41 16.96 3.03
N ASP A 60 13.24 15.91 2.97
CA ASP A 60 13.70 15.28 1.72
C ASP A 60 12.92 14.00 1.38
N LEU A 61 11.95 13.61 2.20
CA LEU A 61 11.13 12.43 2.00
C LEU A 61 9.77 12.79 1.39
N THR A 62 9.24 11.86 0.59
CA THR A 62 7.89 11.92 0.03
C THR A 62 7.15 10.61 0.29
N GLN A 63 5.83 10.60 0.12
CA GLN A 63 5.02 9.40 0.23
C GLN A 63 5.41 8.31 -0.78
N HIS A 64 6.03 8.68 -1.91
CA HIS A 64 6.57 7.72 -2.87
C HIS A 64 7.71 6.89 -2.28
N GLY A 65 8.50 7.50 -1.37
CA GLY A 65 9.58 6.82 -0.66
C GLY A 65 9.09 5.58 0.09
N PHE A 66 7.90 5.62 0.68
CA PHE A 66 7.36 4.48 1.43
C PHE A 66 7.13 3.23 0.57
N ARG A 67 6.66 3.38 -0.68
CA ARG A 67 6.49 2.22 -1.59
C ARG A 67 7.83 1.65 -2.03
N SER A 68 8.81 2.52 -2.28
CA SER A 68 10.18 2.10 -2.61
C SER A 68 10.83 1.37 -1.44
N THR A 69 10.71 1.89 -0.22
CA THR A 69 11.23 1.24 1.00
C THR A 69 10.64 -0.16 1.19
N PHE A 70 9.31 -0.33 1.02
CA PHE A 70 8.69 -1.65 1.06
C PHE A 70 9.28 -2.59 0.01
N ARG A 71 9.40 -2.13 -1.25
CA ARG A 71 9.92 -2.94 -2.35
C ARG A 71 11.38 -3.35 -2.12
N GLU A 72 12.20 -2.41 -1.68
CA GLU A 72 13.63 -2.63 -1.42
C GLU A 72 13.80 -3.63 -0.28
N TRP A 73 13.18 -3.36 0.87
CA TRP A 73 13.20 -4.29 2.00
C TRP A 73 12.74 -5.69 1.60
N ALA A 74 11.59 -5.82 0.94
CA ALA A 74 11.06 -7.13 0.57
C ALA A 74 12.00 -7.87 -0.40
N GLY A 75 12.68 -7.17 -1.31
CA GLY A 75 13.55 -7.80 -2.30
C GLY A 75 14.98 -8.06 -1.83
N GLU A 76 15.47 -7.33 -0.82
CA GLU A 76 16.87 -7.41 -0.36
C GLU A 76 17.02 -8.08 1.00
N ALA A 77 16.00 -8.02 1.86
CA ALA A 77 16.06 -8.50 3.24
C ALA A 77 15.19 -9.75 3.49
N THR A 78 14.51 -10.27 2.48
CA THR A 78 13.62 -11.44 2.61
C THR A 78 13.75 -12.38 1.41
N ASP A 79 13.24 -13.61 1.56
CA ASP A 79 13.20 -14.62 0.49
C ASP A 79 11.88 -14.62 -0.31
N TYR A 80 11.02 -13.58 -0.16
CA TYR A 80 9.78 -13.51 -0.90
C TYR A 80 10.04 -13.40 -2.40
N GLN A 81 9.34 -14.24 -3.17
CA GLN A 81 9.43 -14.21 -4.63
C GLN A 81 9.02 -12.84 -5.16
N ARG A 82 9.76 -12.30 -6.14
CA ARG A 82 9.48 -11.02 -6.80
C ARG A 82 8.00 -10.87 -7.17
N GLU A 83 7.44 -11.93 -7.74
CA GLU A 83 6.02 -12.03 -8.08
C GLU A 83 5.06 -11.67 -6.93
N VAL A 84 5.33 -12.12 -5.70
CA VAL A 84 4.52 -11.81 -4.52
C VAL A 84 4.63 -10.33 -4.17
N ILE A 85 5.85 -9.78 -4.23
CA ILE A 85 6.17 -8.38 -3.89
C ILE A 85 5.50 -7.43 -4.88
N GLU A 86 5.66 -7.66 -6.19
CA GLU A 86 5.05 -6.85 -7.25
C GLU A 86 3.52 -6.93 -7.17
N HIS A 87 2.97 -8.12 -6.91
CA HIS A 87 1.54 -8.28 -6.71
C HIS A 87 1.06 -7.57 -5.45
N ALA A 88 1.85 -7.47 -4.36
CA ALA A 88 1.49 -6.67 -3.19
C ALA A 88 1.40 -5.16 -3.51
N LEU A 89 2.25 -4.67 -4.42
CA LEU A 89 2.29 -3.27 -4.85
C LEU A 89 1.25 -2.91 -5.92
N ALA A 90 0.45 -3.87 -6.38
CA ALA A 90 -0.46 -3.76 -7.53
C ALA A 90 0.27 -3.46 -8.86
N HIS A 91 1.55 -3.79 -8.94
CA HIS A 91 2.31 -3.67 -10.18
C HIS A 91 1.90 -4.77 -11.16
N GLN A 92 1.96 -4.45 -12.45
CA GLN A 92 1.86 -5.47 -13.49
C GLN A 92 3.23 -6.13 -13.65
N LEU A 93 3.27 -7.45 -13.76
CA LEU A 93 4.51 -8.14 -14.15
C LEU A 93 4.96 -7.63 -15.53
N ALA A 94 6.27 -7.44 -15.67
CA ALA A 94 6.85 -6.93 -16.91
C ALA A 94 6.60 -7.87 -18.10
N ASP A 95 6.58 -9.18 -17.84
CA ASP A 95 6.26 -10.20 -18.85
C ASP A 95 4.76 -10.52 -18.85
N LYS A 96 4.10 -10.20 -19.98
CA LYS A 96 2.68 -10.49 -20.20
C LYS A 96 2.41 -12.00 -20.29
N ALA A 97 3.39 -12.82 -20.67
CA ALA A 97 3.29 -14.27 -20.67
C ALA A 97 3.25 -14.79 -19.23
N GLU A 98 4.18 -14.38 -18.36
CA GLU A 98 4.16 -14.74 -16.92
C GLU A 98 2.87 -14.28 -16.24
N ALA A 99 2.41 -13.05 -16.54
CA ALA A 99 1.15 -12.52 -16.02
C ALA A 99 -0.06 -13.38 -16.41
N ALA A 100 -0.03 -14.04 -17.58
CA ALA A 100 -1.10 -14.93 -18.03
C ALA A 100 -1.11 -16.28 -17.28
N TYR A 101 0.07 -16.75 -16.83
CA TYR A 101 0.20 -17.97 -16.02
C TYR A 101 -0.10 -17.74 -14.53
N GLN A 102 0.05 -16.51 -14.05
CA GLN A 102 -0.38 -16.09 -12.71
C GLN A 102 -1.92 -15.99 -12.60
N ARG A 103 -2.60 -17.14 -12.54
CA ARG A 103 -4.06 -17.20 -12.35
C ARG A 103 -4.50 -16.85 -10.93
N GLY A 104 -3.62 -17.03 -9.94
CA GLY A 104 -3.90 -16.79 -8.52
C GLY A 104 -3.40 -15.42 -8.03
N THR A 105 -3.99 -14.93 -6.95
CA THR A 105 -3.61 -13.64 -6.32
C THR A 105 -2.45 -13.75 -5.34
N LEU A 106 -1.90 -14.96 -5.17
CA LEU A 106 -0.87 -15.31 -4.18
C LEU A 106 -1.25 -14.89 -2.74
N TRP A 107 -2.54 -14.92 -2.41
CA TRP A 107 -3.10 -14.29 -1.21
C TRP A 107 -2.37 -14.68 0.09
N HIS A 108 -2.21 -15.97 0.38
CA HIS A 108 -1.55 -16.41 1.62
C HIS A 108 -0.09 -15.95 1.71
N LYS A 109 0.65 -15.96 0.59
CA LYS A 109 2.02 -15.43 0.55
C LYS A 109 2.06 -13.93 0.79
N ARG A 110 1.07 -13.20 0.27
CA ARG A 110 0.94 -11.75 0.49
C ARG A 110 0.53 -11.43 1.93
N VAL A 111 -0.28 -12.27 2.58
CA VAL A 111 -0.60 -12.12 4.02
C VAL A 111 0.69 -12.20 4.83
N ALA A 112 1.47 -13.28 4.67
CA ALA A 112 2.74 -13.44 5.37
C ALA A 112 3.71 -12.26 5.11
N LEU A 113 3.83 -11.82 3.84
CA LEU A 113 4.64 -10.65 3.48
C LEU A 113 4.21 -9.37 4.21
N MET A 114 2.91 -9.12 4.35
CA MET A 114 2.40 -7.92 5.02
C MET A 114 2.57 -7.99 6.55
N ASP A 115 2.51 -9.20 7.13
CA ASP A 115 2.78 -9.42 8.55
C ASP A 115 4.28 -9.19 8.87
N ASP A 116 5.18 -9.75 8.06
CA ASP A 116 6.62 -9.53 8.22
C ASP A 116 7.00 -8.05 8.02
N TRP A 117 6.38 -7.39 7.05
CA TRP A 117 6.58 -5.95 6.82
C TRP A 117 6.14 -5.13 8.04
N THR A 118 5.03 -5.52 8.66
CA THR A 118 4.55 -4.88 9.89
C THR A 118 5.59 -5.04 10.98
N GLY A 119 6.08 -6.27 11.22
CA GLY A 119 7.12 -6.55 12.20
C GLY A 119 8.39 -5.71 11.98
N TYR A 120 8.85 -5.59 10.74
CA TYR A 120 10.03 -4.78 10.39
C TYR A 120 9.80 -3.27 10.64
N SER A 121 8.68 -2.72 10.15
CA SER A 121 8.41 -1.29 10.19
C SER A 121 8.03 -0.76 11.58
N THR A 122 7.60 -1.63 12.49
CA THR A 122 7.25 -1.26 13.87
C THR A 122 8.30 -1.67 14.90
N ALA A 123 9.41 -2.30 14.50
CA ALA A 123 10.42 -2.86 15.43
C ALA A 123 11.08 -1.83 16.38
N ASN A 124 10.97 -0.54 16.09
CA ASN A 124 11.54 0.56 16.89
C ASN A 124 10.48 1.57 17.38
N SER A 125 9.21 1.17 17.43
CA SER A 125 8.10 2.03 17.90
C SER A 125 7.87 1.93 19.40
#